data_AF-A0A4Q5Y029-F1
#
_entry.id   AF-A0A4Q5Y029-F1
#
_cell.length_a   1.000
_cell.length_b   1.000
_cell.length_c   1.000
_cell.angle_alpha   90.00
_cell.angle_beta   90.00
_cell.angle_gamma   90.00
#
_symmetry.space_group_name_H-M   'P 1'
#
loop_
_entity.id
_entity.type
_entity.pdbx_description
1 polymer ?
#
loop_
_entity_poly.entity_id
_entity_poly.type
_entity_poly.pdbx_seq_one_letter_code
_entity_poly.pdbx_strand_id
1 'polypeptide(L)'
;MTLEDTKRLKDEFRILARHVASAEGTPYQQGKYIEAHEKLGLGPSTGFERFLLSVARMGAVGIWLADGYSGLLARKSIVRSKLVLTLALLECSPPTFAALDKPTRGGLWVALFATGLRGVEFVLALLLGTLVFAPAQLWFAATSPRR
;
A
#
# COMPACT_ATOMS: atom_id res chain seq x y z
N MET A 1 5.35 -13.75 -17.69
CA MET A 1 5.85 -12.52 -17.05
C MET A 1 7.31 -12.32 -17.41
N THR A 2 7.75 -11.10 -17.74
CA THR A 2 9.14 -10.84 -18.14
C THR A 2 10.06 -10.70 -16.92
N LEU A 3 11.38 -10.72 -17.13
CA LEU A 3 12.36 -10.44 -16.07
C LEU A 3 12.20 -9.02 -15.51
N GLU A 4 11.86 -8.06 -16.36
CA GLU A 4 11.61 -6.67 -15.96
C GLU A 4 10.35 -6.54 -15.09
N ASP A 5 9.27 -7.25 -15.44
CA ASP A 5 8.04 -7.28 -14.65
C ASP A 5 8.30 -7.89 -13.26
N THR A 6 9.09 -8.96 -13.21
CA THR A 6 9.47 -9.62 -11.96
C THR A 6 10.25 -8.67 -11.06
N LYS A 7 11.24 -7.95 -11.61
CA LYS A 7 12.01 -6.96 -10.86
C LYS A 7 11.11 -5.85 -10.33
N ARG A 8 10.22 -5.33 -11.17
CA ARG A 8 9.25 -4.28 -10.78
C ARG A 8 8.33 -4.71 -9.64
N LEU A 9 7.83 -5.96 -9.66
CA LEU A 9 6.96 -6.48 -8.61
C LEU A 9 7.71 -6.71 -7.29
N LYS A 10 8.99 -7.10 -7.35
CA LYS A 10 9.85 -7.19 -6.15
C LYS A 10 10.07 -5.82 -5.52
N ASP A 11 10.37 -4.81 -6.34
CA ASP A 11 10.55 -3.43 -5.88
C ASP A 11 9.26 -2.87 -5.27
N GLU A 12 8.12 -3.14 -5.92
CA GLU A 12 6.81 -2.79 -5.38
C GLU A 12 6.56 -3.46 -4.03
N PHE A 13 6.76 -4.78 -3.92
CA PHE A 13 6.59 -5.50 -2.65
C PHE A 13 7.45 -4.91 -1.55
N ARG A 14 8.70 -4.57 -1.83
CA ARG A 14 9.62 -3.94 -0.86
C ARG A 14 9.08 -2.60 -0.35
N ILE A 15 8.55 -1.75 -1.24
CA ILE A 15 7.95 -0.46 -0.84
C ILE A 15 6.73 -0.70 0.06
N LEU A 16 5.84 -1.62 -0.34
CA LEU A 16 4.65 -1.95 0.43
C LEU A 16 5.01 -2.55 1.80
N ALA A 17 5.98 -3.47 1.84
CA ALA A 17 6.42 -4.13 3.06
C ALA A 17 7.06 -3.14 4.04
N ARG A 18 7.84 -2.20 3.53
CA ARG A 18 8.43 -1.13 4.34
C ARG A 18 7.35 -0.20 4.88
N HIS A 19 6.34 0.12 4.08
CA HIS A 19 5.21 0.95 4.51
C HIS A 19 4.39 0.29 5.63
N VAL A 20 3.97 -0.96 5.45
CA VAL A 20 3.02 -1.60 6.39
C VAL A 20 3.68 -2.17 7.64
N ALA A 21 4.94 -2.62 7.54
CA ALA A 21 5.62 -3.34 8.61
C ALA A 21 7.04 -2.86 8.91
N SER A 22 7.52 -1.78 8.25
CA SER A 22 8.92 -1.34 8.34
C SER A 22 9.92 -2.48 8.03
N ALA A 23 9.57 -3.38 7.11
CA ALA A 23 10.35 -4.55 6.73
C ALA A 23 10.73 -4.54 5.25
N GLU A 24 11.86 -5.14 4.89
CA GLU A 24 12.28 -5.28 3.48
C GLU A 24 11.59 -6.45 2.76
N GLY A 25 11.14 -7.44 3.55
CA GLY A 25 10.59 -8.69 3.07
C GLY A 25 11.63 -9.67 2.51
N THR A 26 11.40 -10.96 2.69
CA THR A 26 12.32 -12.03 2.26
C THR A 26 12.14 -12.39 0.78
N PRO A 27 13.13 -13.03 0.12
CA PRO A 27 12.97 -13.55 -1.25
C PRO A 27 11.79 -14.50 -1.40
N TYR A 28 11.48 -15.29 -0.35
CA TYR A 28 10.31 -16.16 -0.32
C TYR A 28 9.01 -15.36 -0.36
N GLN A 29 8.88 -14.35 0.50
CA GLN A 29 7.70 -13.46 0.55
C GLN A 29 7.50 -12.71 -0.77
N GLN A 30 8.58 -12.23 -1.39
CA GLN A 30 8.54 -11.63 -2.72
C GLN A 30 8.02 -12.61 -3.78
N GLY A 31 8.50 -13.86 -3.77
CA GLY A 31 8.02 -14.91 -4.67
C GLY A 31 6.52 -15.18 -4.49
N LYS A 32 6.05 -15.26 -3.23
CA LYS A 32 4.63 -15.44 -2.92
C LYS A 32 3.76 -14.26 -3.28
N TYR A 33 4.27 -13.04 -3.14
CA TYR A 33 3.59 -11.85 -3.59
C TYR A 33 3.37 -11.87 -5.10
N ILE A 34 4.39 -12.26 -5.86
CA ILE A 34 4.32 -12.36 -7.32
C ILE A 34 3.32 -13.43 -7.75
N GLU A 35 3.40 -14.63 -7.17
CA GLU A 35 2.46 -15.73 -7.43
C GLU A 35 1.01 -15.31 -7.16
N ALA A 36 0.77 -14.66 -6.02
CA ALA A 36 -0.55 -14.16 -5.66
C ALA A 36 -1.01 -13.00 -6.57
N HIS A 37 -0.11 -12.10 -6.97
CA HIS A 37 -0.42 -11.01 -7.88
C HIS A 37 -0.94 -11.51 -9.23
N GLU A 38 -0.29 -12.54 -9.79
CA GLU A 38 -0.73 -13.19 -11.03
C GLU A 38 -2.07 -13.91 -10.83
N LYS A 39 -2.17 -14.76 -9.80
CA LYS A 39 -3.36 -15.59 -9.56
C LYS A 39 -4.63 -14.78 -9.27
N LEU A 40 -4.49 -13.68 -8.54
CA LEU A 40 -5.59 -12.79 -8.17
C LEU A 40 -5.85 -11.70 -9.23
N GLY A 41 -5.04 -11.63 -10.29
CA GLY A 41 -5.18 -10.62 -11.33
C GLY A 41 -5.04 -9.19 -10.79
N LEU A 42 -4.09 -8.95 -9.89
CA LEU A 42 -3.95 -7.68 -9.16
C LEU A 42 -3.35 -6.53 -10.01
N GLY A 43 -3.71 -6.46 -11.29
CA GLY A 43 -3.38 -5.37 -12.19
C GLY A 43 -4.36 -4.19 -12.07
N PRO A 44 -3.93 -2.96 -12.40
CA PRO A 44 -4.82 -1.80 -12.43
C PRO A 44 -5.81 -1.92 -13.60
N SER A 45 -7.10 -1.80 -13.29
CA SER A 45 -8.20 -1.92 -14.25
C SER A 45 -8.51 -0.59 -14.96
N THR A 46 -8.30 0.54 -14.29
CA THR A 46 -8.59 1.88 -14.82
C THR A 46 -7.32 2.72 -15.00
N GLY A 47 -7.43 3.81 -15.77
CA GLY A 47 -6.36 4.81 -15.89
C GLY A 47 -6.02 5.46 -14.55
N PHE A 48 -7.03 5.75 -13.73
CA PHE A 48 -6.85 6.27 -12.38
C PHE A 48 -6.10 5.29 -11.49
N GLU A 49 -6.43 3.99 -11.52
CA GLU A 49 -5.69 2.98 -10.74
C GLU A 49 -4.23 2.85 -11.19
N ARG A 50 -3.96 2.95 -12.50
CA ARG A 50 -2.58 2.99 -13.00
C ARG A 50 -1.82 4.19 -12.44
N PHE A 51 -2.44 5.37 -12.43
CA PHE A 51 -1.85 6.58 -11.87
C PHE A 51 -1.60 6.45 -10.36
N LEU A 52 -2.62 6.05 -9.59
CA LEU A 52 -2.53 5.84 -8.15
C LEU A 52 -1.41 4.85 -7.79
N LEU A 53 -1.33 3.72 -8.51
CA LEU A 53 -0.28 2.73 -8.32
C LEU A 53 1.10 3.24 -8.74
N SER A 54 1.20 4.11 -9.75
CA SER A 54 2.47 4.72 -10.14
C SER A 54 3.02 5.63 -9.05
N VAL A 55 2.16 6.45 -8.43
CA VAL A 55 2.53 7.32 -7.30
C VAL A 55 2.91 6.49 -6.09
N ALA A 56 2.15 5.44 -5.77
CA ALA A 56 2.47 4.51 -4.68
C ALA A 56 3.88 3.89 -4.81
N ARG A 57 4.37 3.68 -6.04
CA ARG A 57 5.70 3.13 -6.31
C ARG A 57 6.84 4.14 -6.26
N MET A 58 6.57 5.44 -6.09
CA MET A 58 7.62 6.47 -6.04
C MET A 58 8.42 6.46 -4.72
N GLY A 59 7.98 5.70 -3.72
CA GLY A 59 8.65 5.56 -2.43
C GLY A 59 7.72 5.86 -1.25
N ALA A 60 8.30 6.12 -0.08
CA ALA A 60 7.57 6.24 1.19
C ALA A 60 6.45 7.30 1.16
N VAL A 61 6.74 8.49 0.64
CA VAL A 61 5.73 9.58 0.56
C VAL A 61 4.60 9.19 -0.41
N GLY A 62 4.95 8.60 -1.56
CA GLY A 62 3.97 8.22 -2.57
C GLY A 62 2.99 7.15 -2.06
N ILE A 63 3.49 6.11 -1.40
CA ILE A 63 2.64 5.08 -0.80
C ILE A 63 1.83 5.62 0.38
N TRP A 64 2.41 6.50 1.20
CA TRP A 64 1.71 7.14 2.32
C TRP A 64 0.49 7.95 1.85
N LEU A 65 0.65 8.77 0.82
CA LEU A 65 -0.47 9.51 0.20
C LEU A 65 -1.51 8.55 -0.39
N ALA A 66 -1.06 7.52 -1.13
CA ALA A 66 -1.95 6.58 -1.80
C ALA A 66 -2.74 5.71 -0.81
N ASP A 67 -2.14 5.29 0.31
CA ASP A 67 -2.80 4.54 1.38
C ASP A 67 -3.81 5.41 2.13
N GLY A 68 -3.43 6.63 2.51
CA GLY A 68 -4.35 7.59 3.14
C GLY A 68 -5.59 7.86 2.29
N TYR A 69 -5.40 8.13 1.01
CA TYR A 69 -6.50 8.33 0.06
C TYR A 69 -7.36 7.07 -0.13
N SER A 70 -6.72 5.93 -0.38
CA SER A 70 -7.43 4.68 -0.67
C SER A 70 -8.15 4.09 0.55
N GLY A 71 -7.70 4.38 1.78
CA GLY A 71 -8.35 3.94 3.01
C GLY A 71 -9.79 4.46 3.16
N LEU A 72 -10.10 5.64 2.62
CA LEU A 72 -11.45 6.23 2.73
C LEU A 72 -12.16 6.42 1.38
N LEU A 73 -11.47 6.97 0.39
CA LEU A 73 -12.10 7.43 -0.85
C LEU A 73 -12.01 6.40 -1.99
N ALA A 74 -11.00 5.53 -1.96
CA ALA A 74 -10.81 4.49 -2.97
C ALA A 74 -10.59 3.10 -2.33
N ARG A 75 -11.52 2.70 -1.44
CA ARG A 75 -11.43 1.45 -0.65
C ARG A 75 -11.30 0.17 -1.47
N LYS A 76 -11.86 0.18 -2.68
CA LYS A 76 -11.82 -0.95 -3.63
C LYS A 76 -10.64 -0.87 -4.61
N SER A 77 -9.72 0.08 -4.41
CA SER A 77 -8.59 0.27 -5.32
C SER A 77 -7.59 -0.86 -5.23
N ILE A 78 -6.88 -1.07 -6.34
CA ILE A 78 -5.83 -2.08 -6.41
C ILE A 78 -4.70 -1.87 -5.38
N VAL A 79 -4.39 -0.63 -5.02
CA VAL A 79 -3.36 -0.30 -4.02
C VAL A 79 -3.74 -0.90 -2.67
N ARG A 80 -5.02 -0.78 -2.27
CA ARG A 80 -5.48 -1.34 -1.00
C ARG A 80 -5.42 -2.87 -0.99
N SER A 81 -5.85 -3.52 -2.07
CA SER A 81 -5.76 -4.98 -2.22
C SER A 81 -4.31 -5.47 -2.12
N LYS A 82 -3.36 -4.74 -2.73
CA LYS A 82 -1.93 -5.06 -2.66
C LYS A 82 -1.36 -4.86 -1.26
N LEU A 83 -1.73 -3.78 -0.56
CA LEU A 83 -1.31 -3.55 0.84
C LEU A 83 -1.81 -4.66 1.77
N VAL A 84 -3.08 -5.07 1.62
CA VAL A 84 -3.65 -6.17 2.41
C VAL A 84 -2.93 -7.48 2.11
N LEU A 85 -2.66 -7.79 0.85
CA LEU A 85 -1.89 -8.98 0.46
C LEU A 85 -0.48 -8.95 1.05
N THR A 86 0.21 -7.82 0.97
CA THR A 86 1.56 -7.66 1.54
C THR A 86 1.54 -7.87 3.04
N LEU A 87 0.59 -7.27 3.75
CA LEU A 87 0.44 -7.45 5.20
C LEU A 87 0.21 -8.93 5.55
N ALA A 88 -0.73 -9.58 4.86
CA ALA A 88 -1.02 -11.00 5.07
C ALA A 88 0.22 -11.89 4.86
N LEU A 89 1.03 -11.62 3.83
CA LEU A 89 2.26 -12.37 3.60
C LEU A 89 3.30 -12.18 4.72
N LEU A 90 3.42 -10.97 5.25
CA LEU A 90 4.35 -10.67 6.33
C LEU A 90 3.89 -11.27 7.66
N GLU A 91 2.58 -11.32 7.91
CA GLU A 91 2.01 -11.96 9.10
C GLU A 91 2.12 -13.49 9.03
N CYS A 92 1.93 -14.10 7.86
CA CYS A 92 1.92 -15.55 7.70
C CYS A 92 3.31 -16.20 7.56
N SER A 93 4.41 -15.43 7.52
CA SER A 93 5.75 -16.01 7.28
C SER A 93 6.85 -15.45 8.19
N PRO A 94 7.76 -16.30 8.70
CA PRO A 94 8.94 -15.86 9.44
C PRO A 94 9.92 -15.04 8.57
N PRO A 95 10.72 -14.13 9.16
CA PRO A 95 10.81 -13.80 10.58
C PRO A 95 9.83 -12.68 11.02
N THR A 96 9.05 -12.13 10.10
CA THR A 96 8.33 -10.86 10.32
C THR A 96 7.18 -10.99 11.33
N PHE A 97 6.54 -12.15 11.42
CA PHE A 97 5.51 -12.44 12.44
C PHE A 97 5.97 -12.09 13.86
N ALA A 98 7.17 -12.49 14.26
CA ALA A 98 7.69 -12.24 15.61
C ALA A 98 8.03 -10.76 15.87
N ALA A 99 8.17 -9.94 14.83
CA ALA A 99 8.35 -8.50 14.98
C ALA A 99 7.01 -7.77 15.10
N LEU A 100 5.99 -8.22 14.36
CA LEU A 100 4.64 -7.65 14.38
C LEU A 100 3.88 -7.95 15.67
N ASP A 101 4.09 -9.14 16.25
CA ASP A 101 3.34 -9.61 17.43
C ASP A 101 3.98 -9.19 18.77
N LYS A 102 5.01 -8.33 18.74
CA LYS A 102 5.64 -7.84 19.98
C LYS A 102 4.73 -6.81 20.66
N PRO A 103 4.29 -7.06 21.91
CA PRO A 103 3.50 -6.07 22.64
C PRO A 103 4.33 -4.79 22.80
N THR A 104 3.73 -3.66 22.46
CA THR A 104 4.37 -2.35 22.62
C THR A 104 4.55 -2.10 24.12
N ARG A 105 5.79 -2.09 24.60
CA ARG A 105 6.09 -1.79 26.00
C ARG A 105 5.81 -0.31 26.25
N GLY A 106 4.77 0.00 27.02
CA GLY A 106 4.41 1.37 27.38
C GLY A 106 3.16 1.45 28.25
N GLY A 107 3.05 2.51 29.06
CA GLY A 107 1.83 2.81 29.79
C GLY A 107 0.72 3.37 28.89
N LEU A 108 -0.50 3.47 29.41
CA LEU A 108 -1.68 3.99 28.70
C LEU A 108 -1.40 5.32 27.97
N TRP A 109 -0.66 6.24 28.60
CA TRP A 109 -0.32 7.54 28.02
C TRP A 109 0.56 7.43 26.77
N VAL A 110 1.51 6.50 26.74
CA VAL A 110 2.37 6.28 25.58
C VAL A 110 1.54 5.73 24.42
N ALA A 111 0.61 4.80 24.71
CA ALA A 111 -0.30 4.27 23.71
C ALA A 111 -1.24 5.34 23.14
N LEU A 112 -1.82 6.20 24.00
CA LEU A 112 -2.69 7.30 23.57
C LEU A 112 -1.93 8.31 22.71
N PHE A 113 -0.73 8.71 23.11
CA PHE A 113 0.08 9.66 22.35
C PHE A 113 0.50 9.09 20.99
N ALA A 114 0.96 7.84 20.95
CA ALA A 114 1.33 7.16 19.71
C ALA A 114 0.13 7.02 18.77
N THR A 115 -1.06 6.71 19.31
CA THR A 115 -2.30 6.63 18.54
C THR A 115 -2.71 7.99 17.99
N GLY A 116 -2.61 9.04 18.81
CA GLY A 116 -2.88 10.42 18.40
C GLY A 116 -1.97 10.86 17.26
N LEU A 117 -0.66 10.60 17.36
CA LEU A 117 0.31 10.95 16.33
C LEU A 117 0.01 10.23 15.01
N ARG A 118 -0.27 8.92 15.06
CA ARG A 118 -0.70 8.15 13.88
C ARG A 118 -2.00 8.67 13.28
N GLY A 119 -2.92 9.13 14.11
CA GLY A 119 -4.15 9.78 13.67
C GLY A 119 -3.88 11.07 12.89
N VAL A 120 -2.97 11.92 13.39
CA VAL A 120 -2.54 13.15 12.70
C VAL A 120 -1.86 12.82 11.37
N GLU A 121 -0.94 11.86 11.36
CA GLU A 121 -0.28 11.39 10.13
C GLU A 121 -1.30 10.89 9.12
N PHE A 122 -2.30 10.11 9.55
CA PHE A 122 -3.36 9.64 8.67
C PHE A 122 -4.20 10.80 8.10
N VAL A 123 -4.59 11.77 8.93
CA VAL A 123 -5.35 12.94 8.47
C VAL A 123 -4.53 13.76 7.46
N LEU A 124 -3.24 13.96 7.70
CA LEU A 124 -2.35 14.63 6.75
C LEU A 124 -2.23 13.85 5.44
N ALA A 125 -2.05 12.53 5.50
CA ALA A 125 -1.99 11.65 4.34
C ALA A 125 -3.27 11.74 3.51
N LEU A 126 -4.42 11.74 4.18
CA LEU A 126 -5.72 11.85 3.58
C LEU A 126 -5.89 13.21 2.91
N LEU A 127 -5.65 14.32 3.61
CA LEU A 127 -5.85 15.67 3.06
C LEU A 127 -4.96 15.92 1.84
N LEU A 128 -3.67 15.60 1.95
CA LEU A 128 -2.71 15.75 0.85
C LEU A 128 -3.02 14.78 -0.28
N GLY A 129 -3.37 13.53 0.05
CA GLY A 129 -3.78 12.53 -0.93
C GLY A 129 -5.03 12.98 -1.69
N THR A 130 -6.05 13.50 -1.00
CA THR A 130 -7.27 14.03 -1.63
C THR A 130 -6.96 15.19 -2.54
N LEU A 131 -6.10 16.13 -2.11
CA LEU A 131 -5.70 17.26 -2.94
C LEU A 131 -5.04 16.83 -4.26
N VAL A 132 -4.26 15.75 -4.24
CA VAL A 132 -3.55 15.22 -5.43
C VAL A 132 -4.44 14.31 -6.27
N PHE A 133 -5.15 13.36 -5.63
CA PHE A 133 -5.83 12.27 -6.33
C PHE A 133 -7.27 12.58 -6.71
N ALA A 134 -7.99 13.44 -5.98
CA ALA A 134 -9.36 13.82 -6.36
C ALA A 134 -9.43 14.50 -7.74
N PRO A 135 -8.60 15.50 -8.09
CA PRO A 135 -8.63 16.10 -9.43
C PRO A 135 -8.25 15.09 -10.51
N ALA A 136 -7.26 14.22 -10.24
CA ALA A 136 -6.90 13.14 -11.15
C ALA A 136 -8.06 12.16 -11.38
N GLN A 137 -8.78 11.79 -10.32
CA GLN A 137 -9.95 10.91 -10.43
C GLN A 137 -11.05 11.53 -11.29
N LEU A 138 -11.34 12.83 -11.10
CA LEU A 138 -12.31 13.56 -11.92
C LEU A 138 -11.85 13.60 -13.38
N TRP A 139 -10.56 13.86 -13.64
CA TRP A 139 -9.98 13.87 -14.97
C TRP A 139 -10.11 12.52 -15.69
N PHE A 140 -9.77 11.43 -15.02
CA PHE A 140 -9.89 10.08 -15.60
C PHE A 140 -11.35 9.64 -15.76
N ALA A 141 -12.25 10.09 -14.88
CA ALA A 141 -13.68 9.84 -15.01
C ALA A 141 -14.28 10.57 -16.22
N ALA A 142 -13.83 11.80 -16.51
CA ALA A 142 -14.29 12.59 -17.66
C ALA A 142 -13.77 12.04 -19.00
N THR A 143 -12.58 11.43 -19.01
CA THR A 143 -11.90 10.95 -20.23
C THR A 143 -12.17 9.47 -20.55
N SER A 144 -12.74 8.70 -19.62
CA SER A 144 -13.05 7.29 -19.85
C SER A 144 -14.38 7.15 -20.61
N PRO A 145 -14.39 6.58 -21.84
CA PRO A 145 -15.63 6.32 -22.55
C PRO A 145 -16.49 5.36 -21.72
N ARG A 146 -17.76 5.72 -21.50
CA ARG A 146 -18.75 4.84 -20.86
C ARG A 146 -18.86 3.58 -21.73
N ARG A 147 -18.30 2.48 -21.26
CA ARG A 147 -18.50 1.15 -21.84
C ARG A 147 -19.84 0.60 -21.40
#